data_AF-A0A662FQR6-F1
#
_entry.id   AF-A0A662FQR6-F1
#
_cell.length_a   1.000
_cell.length_b   1.000
_cell.length_c   1.000
_cell.angle_alpha   90.00
_cell.angle_beta   90.00
_cell.angle_gamma   90.00
#
_symmetry.space_group_name_H-M   'P 1'
#
loop_
_entity.id
_entity.type
_entity.pdbx_description
1 polymer ?
#
loop_
_entity_poly.entity_id
_entity_poly.type
_entity_poly.pdbx_seq_one_letter_code
_entity_poly.pdbx_strand_id
1 'polypeptide(L)'
;MSNRVVWELLNSLILNSLDRLGYVEETYSVERMGEEHPLVIYLEERLNRFFTPSGGLSCPELEERIRDMLSRDPEGMRKLVDSYVRSYYSGRRRREPDYRISGRVADVLSF
;
A
#
# COMPACT_ATOMS: atom_id res chain seq x y z
N MET A 1 16.08 -0.59 -9.95
CA MET A 1 14.61 -0.46 -9.91
C MET A 1 14.26 0.25 -8.62
N SER A 2 13.44 1.29 -8.66
CA SER A 2 13.24 2.18 -7.50
C SER A 2 12.28 1.60 -6.47
N ASN A 3 11.57 0.52 -6.79
CA ASN A 3 10.76 -0.28 -5.88
C ASN A 3 11.59 -0.75 -4.66
N ARG A 4 12.85 -1.14 -4.90
CA ARG A 4 13.78 -1.55 -3.84
C ARG A 4 14.08 -0.41 -2.88
N VAL A 5 14.28 0.81 -3.39
CA VAL A 5 14.50 2.01 -2.57
C VAL A 5 13.28 2.28 -1.68
N VAL A 6 12.08 2.19 -2.25
CA VAL A 6 10.83 2.35 -1.50
C VAL A 6 10.74 1.32 -0.38
N TRP A 7 11.05 0.06 -0.65
CA TRP A 7 11.06 -0.98 0.36
C TRP A 7 12.11 -0.72 1.45
N GLU A 8 13.37 -0.49 1.08
CA GLU A 8 14.48 -0.27 2.03
C GLU A 8 14.23 0.93 2.96
N LEU A 9 13.62 2.01 2.45
CA LEU A 9 13.38 3.22 3.22
C LEU A 9 12.06 3.22 3.99
N LEU A 10 11.04 2.53 3.48
CA LEU A 10 9.67 2.65 4.00
C LEU A 10 9.07 1.35 4.51
N ASN A 11 9.78 0.21 4.48
CA ASN A 11 9.25 -1.09 4.94
C ASN A 11 8.53 -0.99 6.29
N SER A 12 9.15 -0.35 7.26
CA SER A 12 8.63 -0.21 8.62
C SER A 12 7.36 0.64 8.63
N LEU A 13 7.31 1.71 7.85
CA LEU A 13 6.11 2.54 7.73
C LEU A 13 4.98 1.80 7.00
N ILE A 14 5.30 1.02 5.97
CA ILE A 14 4.33 0.24 5.21
C ILE A 14 3.71 -0.83 6.11
N LEU A 15 4.53 -1.63 6.80
CA LEU A 15 4.07 -2.69 7.69
C LEU A 15 3.25 -2.13 8.86
N ASN A 16 3.73 -1.07 9.52
CA ASN A 16 2.96 -0.40 10.58
C ASN A 16 1.62 0.17 10.08
N SER A 17 1.58 0.66 8.83
CA SER A 17 0.35 1.17 8.24
C SER A 17 -0.66 0.03 8.01
N LEU A 18 -0.21 -1.12 7.52
CA LEU A 18 -1.07 -2.30 7.32
C LEU A 18 -1.62 -2.81 8.66
N ASP A 19 -0.77 -2.93 9.66
CA ASP A 19 -1.15 -3.39 11.01
C ASP A 19 -2.19 -2.46 11.63
N ARG A 20 -1.94 -1.15 11.59
CA ARG A 20 -2.88 -0.14 12.11
C ARG A 20 -4.21 -0.12 11.36
N LEU A 21 -4.21 -0.44 10.07
CA LEU A 21 -5.42 -0.52 9.25
C LEU A 21 -6.13 -1.89 9.37
N GLY A 22 -5.54 -2.85 10.08
CA GLY A 22 -6.11 -4.19 10.31
C GLY A 22 -5.92 -5.16 9.15
N TYR A 23 -4.95 -4.93 8.26
CA TYR A 23 -4.62 -5.79 7.12
C TYR A 23 -3.53 -6.81 7.49
N VAL A 24 -3.85 -7.70 8.45
CA VAL A 24 -2.87 -8.62 9.05
C VAL A 24 -2.36 -9.65 8.03
N GLU A 25 -3.24 -10.25 7.23
CA GLU A 25 -2.83 -11.23 6.20
C GLU A 25 -1.93 -10.59 5.14
N GLU A 26 -2.23 -9.33 4.78
CA GLU A 26 -1.48 -8.59 3.81
C GLU A 26 -0.13 -8.11 4.36
N THR A 27 -0.02 -7.87 5.66
CA THR A 27 1.25 -7.57 6.33
C THR A 27 2.25 -8.69 6.12
N TYR A 28 1.85 -9.95 6.35
CA TYR A 28 2.69 -11.13 6.08
C TYR A 28 3.04 -11.29 4.60
N SER A 29 2.07 -11.05 3.70
CA SER A 29 2.31 -11.12 2.26
C SER A 29 3.35 -10.08 1.81
N VAL A 30 3.22 -8.84 2.27
CA VAL A 30 4.14 -7.73 1.97
C VAL A 30 5.52 -8.01 2.53
N GLU A 31 5.62 -8.45 3.78
CA GLU A 31 6.91 -8.80 4.40
C GLU A 31 7.65 -9.90 3.63
N ARG A 32 6.94 -10.94 3.19
CA ARG A 32 7.54 -12.05 2.44
C ARG A 32 7.98 -11.65 1.03
N MET A 33 7.21 -10.82 0.34
CA MET A 33 7.49 -10.42 -1.05
C MET A 33 8.44 -9.22 -1.15
N GLY A 34 8.54 -8.40 -0.11
CA GLY A 34 9.39 -7.21 -0.09
C GLY A 34 9.12 -6.27 -1.25
N GLU A 35 10.17 -5.86 -1.97
CA GLU A 35 10.08 -4.93 -3.10
C GLU A 35 9.23 -5.43 -4.28
N GLU A 36 9.03 -6.74 -4.41
CA GLU A 36 8.24 -7.34 -5.48
C GLU A 36 6.74 -7.30 -5.19
N HIS A 37 6.33 -6.92 -3.97
CA HIS A 37 4.92 -6.87 -3.62
C HIS A 37 4.20 -5.79 -4.46
N PRO A 38 3.02 -6.08 -5.04
CA PRO A 38 2.27 -5.10 -5.84
C PRO A 38 1.91 -3.80 -5.12
N LEU A 39 1.82 -3.83 -3.78
CA LEU A 39 1.68 -2.63 -2.95
C LEU A 39 2.91 -1.73 -3.04
N VAL A 40 4.13 -2.28 -3.00
CA VAL A 40 5.38 -1.50 -3.04
C VAL A 40 5.55 -0.86 -4.41
N ILE A 41 5.24 -1.59 -5.49
CA ILE A 41 5.22 -1.06 -6.86
C ILE A 41 4.21 0.10 -6.96
N TYR A 42 3.00 -0.08 -6.43
CA TYR A 42 2.00 0.98 -6.39
C TYR A 42 2.48 2.22 -5.61
N LEU A 43 3.13 2.01 -4.47
CA LEU A 43 3.66 3.10 -3.65
C LEU A 43 4.77 3.86 -4.38
N GLU A 44 5.67 3.18 -5.07
CA GLU A 44 6.69 3.81 -5.90
C GLU A 44 6.07 4.74 -6.94
N GLU A 45 5.10 4.25 -7.72
CA GLU A 45 4.43 5.07 -8.74
C GLU A 45 3.76 6.31 -8.13
N ARG A 46 3.12 6.14 -6.96
CA ARG A 46 2.44 7.23 -6.26
C ARG A 46 3.41 8.26 -5.72
N LEU A 47 4.51 7.82 -5.11
CA LEU A 47 5.56 8.71 -4.60
C LEU A 47 6.25 9.44 -5.74
N ASN A 48 6.53 8.77 -6.86
CA ASN A 48 7.13 9.41 -8.03
C ASN A 48 6.24 10.55 -8.55
N ARG A 49 4.92 10.32 -8.67
CA ARG A 49 3.94 11.34 -9.06
C ARG A 49 3.75 12.44 -8.01
N PHE A 50 3.89 12.11 -6.73
CA PHE A 50 3.77 13.08 -5.64
C PHE A 50 4.91 14.09 -5.67
N PHE A 51 6.15 13.61 -5.83
CA PHE A 51 7.33 14.48 -5.87
C PHE A 51 7.51 15.19 -7.21
N THR A 52 7.10 14.55 -8.30
CA THR A 52 7.12 15.13 -9.65
C THR A 52 5.84 14.75 -10.37
N PRO A 53 4.88 15.67 -10.56
CA PRO A 53 3.60 15.38 -11.21
C PRO A 53 3.74 14.85 -12.65
N SER A 54 4.80 15.23 -13.35
CA SER A 54 5.14 14.73 -14.69
C SER A 54 5.74 13.31 -14.67
N GLY A 55 6.02 12.75 -13.49
CA GLY A 55 6.75 11.50 -13.28
C GLY A 55 8.24 11.61 -13.62
N GLY A 56 8.87 10.45 -13.81
CA GLY A 56 10.21 10.36 -14.39
C GLY A 56 11.38 10.58 -13.45
N LEU A 57 11.16 10.57 -12.12
CA LEU A 57 12.28 10.58 -11.18
C LEU A 57 13.11 9.31 -11.38
N SER A 58 14.42 9.48 -11.49
CA SER A 58 15.38 8.38 -11.42
C SER A 58 15.41 7.78 -10.01
N CYS A 59 15.93 6.55 -9.87
CA CYS A 59 16.02 5.91 -8.55
C CYS A 59 16.76 6.79 -7.51
N PRO A 60 17.92 7.40 -7.81
CA PRO A 60 18.62 8.25 -6.85
C PRO A 60 17.82 9.50 -6.43
N GLU A 61 17.11 10.12 -7.37
CA GLU A 61 16.30 11.30 -7.05
C GLU A 61 15.10 10.93 -6.18
N LEU A 62 14.44 9.80 -6.46
CA LEU A 62 13.34 9.32 -5.63
C LEU A 62 13.82 9.02 -4.21
N GLU A 63 14.98 8.37 -4.09
CA GLU A 63 15.64 8.07 -2.82
C GLU A 63 15.93 9.34 -2.02
N GLU A 64 16.53 10.35 -2.66
CA GLU A 64 16.83 11.63 -2.03
C GLU A 64 15.57 12.33 -1.54
N ARG A 65 14.50 12.38 -2.34
CA ARG A 65 13.23 13.00 -1.96
C ARG A 65 12.55 12.29 -0.80
N ILE A 66 12.58 10.95 -0.79
CA ILE A 66 12.04 10.17 0.33
C ILE A 66 12.83 10.46 1.61
N ARG A 67 14.16 10.48 1.55
CA ARG A 67 15.00 10.79 2.73
C ARG A 67 14.82 12.22 3.23
N ASP A 68 14.77 13.20 2.32
CA ASP A 68 14.52 14.60 2.69
C ASP A 68 13.17 14.74 3.41
N MET A 69 12.12 14.12 2.88
CA MET A 69 10.79 14.15 3.49
C MET A 69 10.75 13.42 4.84
N LEU A 70 11.37 12.25 4.96
CA LEU A 70 11.47 11.52 6.24
C LEU A 70 12.19 12.34 7.31
N SER A 71 13.20 13.13 6.92
CA SER A 71 13.96 14.00 7.82
C SER A 71 13.15 15.23 8.24
N ARG A 72 12.47 15.87 7.30
CA ARG A 72 11.75 17.13 7.51
C ARG A 72 10.37 16.95 8.15
N ASP A 73 9.62 15.96 7.70
CA ASP A 73 8.24 15.71 8.12
C ASP A 73 7.94 14.20 8.14
N PRO A 74 8.48 13.45 9.11
CA PRO A 74 8.23 12.02 9.25
C PRO A 74 6.74 11.71 9.48
N GLU A 75 6.01 12.63 10.11
CA GLU A 75 4.58 12.52 10.37
C GLU A 75 3.77 12.62 9.08
N GLY A 76 4.08 13.62 8.24
CA GLY A 76 3.48 13.78 6.92
C GLY A 76 3.78 12.60 6.01
N MET A 77 5.01 12.09 6.04
CA MET A 77 5.38 10.90 5.26
C MET A 77 4.56 9.67 5.70
N ARG A 78 4.39 9.46 7.01
CA ARG A 78 3.53 8.38 7.52
C ARG A 78 2.09 8.53 7.05
N LYS A 79 1.49 9.72 7.18
CA LYS A 79 0.11 9.99 6.73
C LYS A 79 -0.05 9.78 5.23
N LEU A 80 0.97 10.11 4.45
CA LEU A 80 0.98 9.90 3.00
C LEU A 80 0.98 8.40 2.67
N VAL A 81 1.86 7.62 3.30
CA VAL A 81 1.91 6.16 3.15
C VAL A 81 0.58 5.53 3.56
N ASP A 82 0.01 5.91 4.71
CA ASP A 82 -1.31 5.43 5.15
C ASP A 82 -2.40 5.67 4.12
N SER A 83 -2.44 6.88 3.55
CA SER A 83 -3.42 7.28 2.55
C SER A 83 -3.30 6.40 1.30
N TYR A 84 -2.07 6.13 0.84
CA TYR A 84 -1.83 5.28 -0.31
C TYR A 84 -2.12 3.80 -0.04
N VAL A 85 -1.73 3.26 1.12
CA VAL A 85 -2.08 1.90 1.53
C VAL A 85 -3.60 1.73 1.58
N ARG A 86 -4.31 2.67 2.22
CA ARG A 86 -5.79 2.67 2.24
C ARG A 86 -6.38 2.76 0.84
N SER A 87 -5.83 3.61 -0.04
CA SER A 87 -6.29 3.73 -1.43
C SER A 87 -6.08 2.44 -2.22
N TYR A 88 -4.97 1.74 -2.00
CA TYR A 88 -4.67 0.48 -2.67
C TYR A 88 -5.69 -0.61 -2.31
N TYR A 89 -5.96 -0.80 -1.02
CA TYR A 89 -6.87 -1.86 -0.55
C TYR A 89 -8.35 -1.52 -0.73
N SER A 90 -8.74 -0.24 -0.65
CA SER A 90 -10.11 0.18 -0.99
C SER A 90 -10.42 0.01 -2.48
N GLY A 91 -9.42 0.21 -3.36
CA GLY A 91 -9.53 -0.07 -4.80
C GLY A 91 -9.65 -1.56 -5.12
N ARG A 92 -8.96 -2.44 -4.36
CA ARG A 92 -9.07 -3.91 -4.48
C ARG A 92 -10.44 -4.43 -4.05
N ARG A 93 -10.97 -3.97 -2.90
CA ARG A 93 -12.30 -4.39 -2.41
C ARG A 93 -13.46 -4.07 -3.36
N ARG A 94 -13.31 -3.08 -4.26
CA ARG A 94 -14.31 -2.78 -5.29
C ARG A 94 -14.25 -3.71 -6.51
N ARG A 95 -13.16 -4.49 -6.68
CA ARG A 95 -12.94 -5.38 -7.83
C ARG A 95 -13.17 -6.85 -7.53
N GLU A 96 -13.17 -7.25 -6.26
CA GLU A 96 -13.69 -8.56 -5.86
C GLU A 96 -15.22 -8.46 -5.73
N PRO A 97 -16.00 -9.19 -6.57
CA PRO A 97 -17.41 -9.38 -6.26
C PRO A 97 -17.48 -10.09 -4.91
N ASP A 98 -18.26 -9.54 -3.99
CA ASP A 98 -18.46 -10.09 -2.65
C ASP A 98 -19.19 -11.44 -2.75
N TYR A 99 -18.44 -12.54 -2.89
CA TYR A 99 -18.99 -13.90 -2.87
C TYR A 99 -19.34 -14.37 -1.45
N ARG A 100 -19.30 -13.49 -0.42
CA ARG A 100 -19.65 -13.84 0.96
C ARG A 100 -21.06 -13.43 1.40
N ILE A 101 -21.91 -12.90 0.50
CA ILE A 101 -23.35 -12.72 0.76
C ILE A 101 -24.17 -13.58 -0.21
N SER A 102 -24.07 -14.90 -0.07
CA SER A 102 -25.18 -15.81 -0.41
C SER A 102 -25.14 -17.00 0.53
N GLY A 103 -25.43 -16.71 1.80
CA GLY A 103 -25.42 -17.68 2.89
C GLY A 103 -26.51 -17.36 3.89
N ARG A 104 -27.74 -17.15 3.41
CA ARG A 104 -29.03 -17.32 4.12
C ARG A 104 -30.15 -16.68 3.31
N VAL A 105 -30.87 -17.49 2.56
CA VAL A 105 -32.34 -17.59 2.59
C VAL A 105 -32.77 -18.76 1.69
N ALA A 106 -32.96 -19.93 2.29
CA ALA A 106 -33.99 -20.90 1.89
C ALA A 106 -34.03 -22.08 2.88
N ASP A 107 -34.20 -21.79 4.17
CA ASP A 107 -35.02 -22.66 5.02
C ASP A 107 -36.47 -22.19 4.84
N VAL A 108 -37.14 -22.62 3.77
CA VAL A 108 -38.62 -22.73 3.71
C VAL A 108 -38.97 -23.74 2.62
N LEU A 109 -39.93 -24.62 2.94
CA LEU A 109 -40.58 -25.68 2.16
C LEU A 109 -40.01 -27.08 2.46
N SER A 110 -40.37 -27.71 3.58
CA SER A 110 -41.67 -28.35 3.92
C SER A 110 -41.85 -29.73 3.26
N PHE A 111 -41.92 -30.74 4.14
CA PHE A 111 -42.56 -32.07 4.02
C PHE A 111 -42.15 -33.01 2.87
#